data_AF-M1EDI9-F1
#
_entry.id   AF-M1EDI9-F1
#
_cell.length_a   1.000
_cell.length_b   1.000
_cell.length_c   1.000
_cell.angle_alpha   90.00
_cell.angle_beta   90.00
_cell.angle_gamma   90.00
#
_symmetry.space_group_name_H-M   'P 1'
#
loop_
_entity.id
_entity.type
_entity.pdbx_description
1 polymer ?
#
loop_
_entity_poly.entity_id
_entity_poly.type
_entity_poly.pdbx_seq_one_letter_code
_entity_poly.pdbx_strand_id
1 'polypeptide(L)'
;DSSRSVACMVDSSLGVWVTLKGSAHVCLYHPDTFEQLAEVDVTPPVHRMLAGSDAIIRQHKAACLRITALLVCEELLWVGTSAGVVLTMPTSSSAVSCPRAPLSPTGLGQGHTGHVRFLAAVQLPDGFSLLCPTPPPPPDTGPEKLPSLEHRDSPRHRGPASARPKMLVISGGDGYEDFRLSSGGGGSSETVGRDDSTNHLLLWRV
;
A
#
# COMPACT_ATOMS: atom_id res chain seq x y z
N ASP A 1 6.37 -30.17 -10.82
CA ASP A 1 6.90 -29.09 -9.95
C ASP A 1 5.81 -28.20 -9.38
N SER A 2 5.40 -28.46 -8.14
CA SER A 2 4.44 -27.63 -7.41
C SER A 2 4.98 -26.23 -7.05
N SER A 3 6.30 -26.04 -7.12
CA SER A 3 7.01 -24.76 -6.90
C SER A 3 6.85 -23.75 -8.05
N ARG A 4 6.33 -24.17 -9.21
CA ARG A 4 6.09 -23.30 -10.37
C ARG A 4 4.61 -22.92 -10.53
N SER A 5 3.79 -23.13 -9.49
CA SER A 5 2.39 -22.73 -9.51
C SER A 5 2.25 -21.22 -9.31
N VAL A 6 1.29 -20.60 -10.01
CA VAL A 6 0.93 -19.20 -9.80
C VAL A 6 0.26 -19.05 -8.43
N ALA A 7 0.72 -18.09 -7.63
CA ALA A 7 0.15 -17.77 -6.34
C ALA A 7 -0.82 -16.59 -6.40
N CYS A 8 -0.45 -15.52 -7.09
CA CYS A 8 -1.31 -14.36 -7.31
C CYS A 8 -1.15 -13.85 -8.73
N MET A 9 -2.23 -13.28 -9.27
CA MET A 9 -2.25 -12.66 -10.58
C MET A 9 -3.24 -11.50 -10.57
N VAL A 10 -2.87 -10.38 -11.21
CA VAL A 10 -3.73 -9.20 -11.31
C VAL A 10 -3.50 -8.49 -12.64
N ASP A 11 -4.58 -8.02 -13.25
CA ASP A 11 -4.56 -7.27 -14.50
C ASP A 11 -4.21 -5.79 -14.26
N SER A 12 -3.52 -5.18 -15.22
CA SER A 12 -3.27 -3.74 -15.27
C SER A 12 -3.27 -3.25 -16.72
N SER A 13 -3.30 -1.93 -16.91
CA SER A 13 -3.24 -1.32 -18.26
C SER A 13 -1.98 -1.64 -19.06
N LEU A 14 -0.91 -2.15 -18.41
CA LEU A 14 0.35 -2.52 -19.05
C LEU A 14 0.47 -4.02 -19.35
N GLY A 15 -0.39 -4.84 -18.75
CA GLY A 15 -0.35 -6.29 -18.85
C GLY A 15 -0.71 -6.97 -17.53
N VAL A 16 -0.32 -8.24 -17.41
CA VAL A 16 -0.72 -9.08 -16.28
C VAL A 16 0.45 -9.26 -15.32
N TRP A 17 0.27 -8.83 -14.08
CA TRP A 17 1.22 -9.08 -13.00
C TRP A 17 1.01 -10.48 -12.43
N VAL A 18 2.09 -11.25 -12.30
CA VAL A 18 2.06 -12.63 -11.84
C VAL A 18 3.16 -12.85 -10.81
N THR A 19 2.84 -13.58 -9.75
CA THR A 19 3.83 -14.10 -8.80
C THR A 19 3.65 -15.60 -8.61
N LEU A 20 4.77 -16.31 -8.45
CA LEU A 20 4.79 -17.75 -8.23
C LEU A 20 4.75 -18.08 -6.74
N LYS A 21 4.30 -19.29 -6.42
CA LYS A 21 4.21 -19.79 -5.05
C LYS A 21 5.56 -19.80 -4.35
N GLY A 22 5.65 -19.04 -3.26
CA GLY A 22 6.86 -18.94 -2.45
C GLY A 22 7.90 -17.96 -3.00
N SER A 23 7.56 -17.18 -4.04
CA SER A 23 8.46 -16.18 -4.61
C SER A 23 8.35 -14.82 -3.92
N ALA A 24 9.48 -14.12 -3.80
CA ALA A 24 9.54 -12.69 -3.48
C ALA A 24 9.58 -11.80 -4.75
N HIS A 25 9.40 -12.40 -5.92
CA HIS A 25 9.40 -11.71 -7.20
C HIS A 25 7.98 -11.58 -7.75
N VAL A 26 7.71 -10.45 -8.41
CA VAL A 26 6.52 -10.26 -9.24
C VAL A 26 6.95 -9.85 -10.65
N CYS A 27 6.40 -10.53 -11.65
CA CYS A 27 6.71 -10.30 -13.05
C CYS A 27 5.50 -9.71 -13.77
N LEU A 28 5.74 -8.80 -14.70
CA LEU A 28 4.73 -8.27 -15.63
C LEU A 28 4.87 -9.00 -16.96
N TYR A 29 3.77 -9.57 -17.45
CA TYR A 29 3.70 -10.23 -18.75
C TYR A 29 2.78 -9.46 -19.70
N HIS A 30 3.18 -9.39 -20.96
CA HIS A 30 2.30 -8.91 -22.02
C HIS A 30 1.15 -9.93 -22.21
N PRO A 31 -0.12 -9.50 -22.27
CA PRO A 31 -1.27 -10.41 -22.32
C PRO A 31 -1.33 -11.23 -23.62
N ASP A 32 -0.95 -10.63 -24.76
CA ASP A 32 -1.02 -11.30 -26.06
C ASP A 32 0.26 -12.09 -26.43
N THR A 33 1.45 -11.53 -26.21
CA THR A 33 2.72 -12.16 -26.60
C THR A 33 3.30 -13.09 -25.52
N PHE A 34 2.79 -13.00 -24.29
CA PHE A 34 3.31 -13.70 -23.10
C PHE A 34 4.78 -13.39 -22.78
N GLU A 35 5.34 -12.33 -23.35
CA GLU A 35 6.71 -11.90 -23.05
C GLU A 35 6.77 -11.24 -21.67
N GLN A 36 7.85 -11.53 -20.94
CA GLN A 36 8.14 -10.87 -19.66
C GLN A 36 8.63 -9.44 -19.92
N LEU A 37 7.83 -8.46 -19.53
CA LEU A 37 8.10 -7.03 -19.72
C LEU A 37 8.93 -6.45 -18.57
N ALA A 38 8.70 -6.93 -17.35
CA ALA A 38 9.41 -6.47 -16.16
C ALA A 38 9.43 -7.55 -15.08
N GLU A 39 10.38 -7.45 -14.16
CA GLU A 39 10.48 -8.25 -12.94
C GLU A 39 10.93 -7.37 -11.80
N VAL A 40 10.29 -7.55 -10.64
CA VAL A 40 10.55 -6.75 -9.44
C VAL A 40 10.77 -7.68 -8.26
N ASP A 41 11.94 -7.54 -7.63
CA ASP A 41 12.27 -8.19 -6.35
C ASP A 41 11.84 -7.29 -5.19
N VAL A 42 10.97 -7.80 -4.32
CA VAL A 42 10.46 -7.06 -3.16
C VAL A 42 11.33 -7.21 -1.92
N THR A 43 12.35 -8.07 -1.96
CA THR A 43 13.23 -8.37 -0.83
C THR A 43 13.97 -7.12 -0.31
N PRO A 44 14.60 -6.28 -1.15
CA PRO A 44 15.34 -5.11 -0.65
C PRO A 44 14.49 -4.07 0.11
N PRO A 45 13.29 -3.64 -0.37
CA PRO A 45 12.45 -2.74 0.42
C PRO A 45 11.94 -3.39 1.70
N VAL A 46 11.55 -4.67 1.68
CA VAL A 46 11.08 -5.37 2.90
C VAL A 46 12.21 -5.45 3.94
N HIS A 47 13.44 -5.80 3.54
CA HIS A 47 14.57 -5.82 4.46
C HIS A 47 14.86 -4.46 5.10
N ARG A 48 14.72 -3.37 4.34
CA ARG A 48 14.84 -2.01 4.89
C ARG A 48 13.77 -1.71 5.93
N MET A 49 12.54 -2.17 5.71
CA MET A 49 11.43 -1.97 6.65
C MET A 49 11.59 -2.78 7.94
N LEU A 50 12.17 -3.98 7.85
CA LEU A 50 12.45 -4.84 9.00
C LEU A 50 13.74 -4.47 9.74
N ALA A 51 14.47 -3.43 9.32
CA ALA A 51 15.78 -3.11 9.87
C ALA A 51 15.76 -2.82 11.39
N GLY A 52 14.66 -2.26 11.89
CA GLY A 52 14.43 -1.97 13.31
C GLY A 52 13.84 -3.11 14.13
N SER A 53 13.44 -4.22 13.51
CA SER A 53 12.91 -5.38 14.22
C SER A 53 14.02 -6.15 14.94
N ASP A 54 13.66 -6.91 15.99
CA ASP A 54 14.58 -7.83 16.65
C ASP A 54 15.27 -8.76 15.64
N ALA A 55 16.55 -9.07 15.88
CA ALA A 55 17.37 -9.81 14.92
C ALA A 55 16.79 -11.21 14.61
N ILE A 56 16.22 -11.88 15.61
CA ILE A 56 15.61 -13.21 15.45
C ILE A 56 14.35 -13.10 14.61
N ILE A 57 13.48 -12.12 14.94
CA ILE A 57 12.23 -11.87 14.20
C ILE A 57 12.54 -11.51 12.75
N ARG A 58 13.49 -10.59 12.53
CA ARG A 58 13.91 -10.15 11.20
C ARG A 58 14.42 -11.32 10.36
N GLN A 59 15.26 -12.19 10.93
CA GLN A 59 15.79 -13.35 10.21
C GLN A 59 14.68 -14.33 9.82
N HIS A 60 13.73 -14.58 10.72
CA HIS A 60 12.59 -15.44 10.44
C HIS A 60 11.69 -14.86 9.31
N LYS A 61 11.30 -13.59 9.44
CA LYS A 61 10.49 -12.89 8.42
C LYS A 61 11.18 -12.85 7.05
N ALA A 62 12.50 -12.63 7.01
CA ALA A 62 13.30 -12.64 5.79
C ALA A 62 13.39 -14.04 5.16
N ALA A 63 13.65 -15.08 5.95
CA ALA A 63 13.78 -16.45 5.45
C ALA A 63 12.46 -17.01 4.88
N CYS A 64 11.33 -16.53 5.39
CA CYS A 64 9.99 -16.92 4.92
C CYS A 64 9.37 -15.90 3.95
N LEU A 65 10.16 -14.96 3.42
CA LEU A 65 9.64 -13.88 2.58
C LEU A 65 9.07 -14.42 1.27
N ARG A 66 7.81 -14.07 1.01
CA ARG A 66 7.09 -14.33 -0.24
C ARG A 66 5.97 -13.32 -0.41
N ILE A 67 5.53 -13.13 -1.64
CA ILE A 67 4.32 -12.38 -1.95
C ILE A 67 3.10 -13.24 -1.63
N THR A 68 2.11 -12.64 -0.97
CA THR A 68 0.89 -13.33 -0.50
C THR A 68 -0.39 -12.71 -1.05
N ALA A 69 -0.36 -11.46 -1.50
CA ALA A 69 -1.49 -10.78 -2.13
C ALA A 69 -1.01 -9.77 -3.17
N LEU A 70 -1.77 -9.60 -4.25
CA LEU A 70 -1.57 -8.57 -5.26
C LEU A 70 -2.89 -7.85 -5.52
N LEU A 71 -2.83 -6.55 -5.78
CA LEU A 71 -3.98 -5.73 -6.18
C LEU A 71 -3.49 -4.56 -7.04
N VAL A 72 -4.22 -4.21 -8.08
CA VAL A 72 -4.02 -2.97 -8.82
C VAL A 72 -5.18 -2.03 -8.49
N CYS A 73 -4.87 -0.80 -8.10
CA CYS A 73 -5.87 0.24 -7.78
C CYS A 73 -5.30 1.61 -8.15
N GLU A 74 -6.03 2.38 -8.97
CA GLU A 74 -5.64 3.75 -9.41
C GLU A 74 -4.17 3.86 -9.89
N GLU A 75 -3.77 2.98 -10.82
CA GLU A 75 -2.41 2.92 -11.37
C GLU A 75 -1.29 2.59 -10.36
N LEU A 76 -1.63 2.06 -9.18
CA LEU A 76 -0.69 1.53 -8.21
C LEU A 76 -0.84 0.01 -8.11
N LEU A 77 0.28 -0.71 -8.21
CA LEU A 77 0.35 -2.10 -7.79
C LEU A 77 0.63 -2.15 -6.30
N TRP A 78 -0.27 -2.80 -5.59
CA TRP A 78 -0.19 -3.11 -4.17
C TRP A 78 0.28 -4.56 -4.00
N VAL A 79 1.28 -4.75 -3.14
CA VAL A 79 1.88 -6.05 -2.88
C VAL A 79 1.84 -6.31 -1.37
N GLY A 80 1.14 -7.38 -0.99
CA GLY A 80 1.15 -7.92 0.36
C GLY A 80 2.22 -8.99 0.50
N THR A 81 2.96 -8.98 1.60
CA THR A 81 4.06 -9.93 1.85
C THR A 81 3.80 -10.80 3.08
N SER A 82 4.52 -11.92 3.17
CA SER A 82 4.51 -12.78 4.35
C SER A 82 5.09 -12.15 5.61
N ALA A 83 5.93 -11.11 5.47
CA ALA A 83 6.49 -10.36 6.59
C ALA A 83 5.52 -9.33 7.19
N GLY A 84 4.35 -9.15 6.55
CA GLY A 84 3.32 -8.19 6.93
C GLY A 84 3.50 -6.78 6.36
N VAL A 85 4.60 -6.56 5.66
CA VAL A 85 4.86 -5.33 4.91
C VAL A 85 3.93 -5.26 3.69
N VAL A 86 3.27 -4.12 3.52
CA VAL A 86 2.53 -3.76 2.30
C VAL A 86 3.39 -2.80 1.50
N LEU A 87 3.56 -3.09 0.20
CA LEU A 87 4.33 -2.26 -0.72
C LEU A 87 3.42 -1.69 -1.81
N THR A 88 3.78 -0.53 -2.35
CA THR A 88 3.14 0.08 -3.51
C THR A 88 4.18 0.45 -4.56
N MET A 89 3.84 0.29 -5.83
CA MET A 89 4.62 0.84 -6.94
C MET A 89 3.73 1.36 -8.07
N PRO A 90 4.08 2.48 -8.72
CA PRO A 90 3.35 2.96 -9.90
C PRO A 90 3.38 1.97 -11.05
N THR A 91 2.25 1.83 -11.74
CA THR A 91 2.08 1.03 -12.96
C THR A 91 1.79 1.89 -14.19
N SER A 92 2.11 3.20 -14.18
CA SER A 92 1.80 4.08 -15.31
C SER A 92 2.83 3.96 -16.44
N SER A 93 2.37 4.14 -17.67
CA SER A 93 3.14 3.91 -18.90
C SER A 93 4.38 4.80 -19.04
N SER A 94 4.44 5.95 -18.34
CA SER A 94 5.61 6.82 -18.36
C SER A 94 6.85 6.20 -17.69
N ALA A 95 6.65 5.24 -16.78
CA ALA A 95 7.76 4.46 -16.21
C ALA A 95 8.29 3.40 -17.18
N VAL A 96 7.45 2.94 -18.12
CA VAL A 96 7.76 1.86 -19.07
C VAL A 96 8.31 2.38 -20.41
N SER A 97 8.04 3.65 -20.76
CA SER A 97 8.63 4.30 -21.94
C SER A 97 10.16 4.48 -21.84
N CYS A 98 10.72 4.33 -20.65
CA CYS A 98 12.16 4.13 -20.45
C CYS A 98 12.37 2.71 -19.90
N PRO A 99 12.73 1.72 -20.74
CA PRO A 99 12.94 0.31 -20.33
C PRO A 99 14.01 0.08 -19.25
N ARG A 100 14.64 1.14 -18.73
CA ARG A 100 15.75 1.11 -17.77
C ARG A 100 15.47 1.83 -16.46
N ALA A 101 14.30 2.46 -16.29
CA ALA A 101 13.93 3.03 -15.00
C ALA A 101 13.46 1.89 -14.08
N PRO A 102 14.17 1.58 -12.98
CA PRO A 102 13.80 0.47 -12.12
C PRO A 102 12.45 0.76 -11.44
N LEU A 103 11.48 -0.13 -11.63
CA LEU A 103 10.26 -0.15 -10.82
C LEU A 103 10.68 -0.39 -9.38
N SER A 104 10.53 0.64 -8.53
CA SER A 104 11.00 0.62 -7.16
C SER A 104 9.81 0.53 -6.21
N PRO A 105 9.53 -0.65 -5.62
CA PRO A 105 8.50 -0.76 -4.61
C PRO A 105 8.85 0.09 -3.39
N THR A 106 7.85 0.86 -2.94
CA THR A 106 7.91 1.65 -1.72
C THR A 106 7.06 0.98 -0.67
N GLY A 107 7.63 0.71 0.50
CA GLY A 107 6.89 0.10 1.60
C GLY A 107 6.14 1.11 2.45
N LEU A 108 4.94 0.73 2.87
CA LEU A 108 4.07 1.54 3.71
C LEU A 108 4.48 1.38 5.18
N GLY A 109 4.52 2.51 5.92
CA GLY A 109 4.97 2.53 7.30
C GLY A 109 4.13 1.66 8.24
N GLN A 110 2.86 1.43 7.91
CA GLN A 110 1.97 0.54 8.63
C GLN A 110 1.76 -0.76 7.85
N GLY A 111 1.73 -1.87 8.57
CA GLY A 111 1.35 -3.15 8.04
C GLY A 111 0.96 -4.11 9.16
N HIS A 112 1.23 -5.38 8.93
CA HIS A 112 0.82 -6.48 9.79
C HIS A 112 2.03 -7.05 10.53
N THR A 113 1.82 -7.65 11.70
CA THR A 113 2.88 -8.36 12.43
C THR A 113 3.19 -9.71 11.77
N GLY A 114 2.20 -10.32 11.10
CA GLY A 114 2.34 -11.54 10.30
C GLY A 114 1.88 -11.37 8.86
N HIS A 115 1.33 -12.42 8.24
CA HIS A 115 1.08 -12.43 6.79
C HIS A 115 0.00 -11.43 6.38
N VAL A 116 0.22 -10.70 5.28
CA VAL A 116 -0.89 -10.06 4.56
C VAL A 116 -1.71 -11.16 3.89
N ARG A 117 -2.94 -11.38 4.34
CA ARG A 117 -3.82 -12.46 3.87
C ARG A 117 -4.60 -12.10 2.61
N PHE A 118 -5.00 -10.83 2.47
CA PHE A 118 -5.65 -10.34 1.27
C PHE A 118 -5.47 -8.82 1.11
N LEU A 119 -5.69 -8.36 -0.12
CA LEU A 119 -5.85 -6.96 -0.49
C LEU A 119 -7.16 -6.81 -1.25
N ALA A 120 -7.91 -5.75 -0.98
CA ALA A 120 -9.17 -5.44 -1.67
C ALA A 120 -9.27 -3.94 -1.96
N ALA A 121 -9.87 -3.58 -3.09
CA ALA A 121 -10.23 -2.21 -3.42
C ALA A 121 -11.75 -2.05 -3.32
N VAL A 122 -12.19 -0.97 -2.69
CA VAL A 122 -13.61 -0.62 -2.54
C VAL A 122 -13.83 0.80 -3.03
N GLN A 123 -14.80 0.96 -3.91
CA GLN A 123 -15.27 2.28 -4.33
C GLN A 123 -16.16 2.87 -3.24
N LEU A 124 -15.83 4.08 -2.77
CA LEU A 124 -16.63 4.78 -1.78
C LEU A 124 -17.76 5.56 -2.47
N PRO A 125 -19.01 5.47 -1.95
CA PRO A 125 -20.10 6.31 -2.43
C PRO A 125 -19.80 7.81 -2.26
N ASP A 126 -20.35 8.62 -3.17
CA ASP A 126 -20.27 10.07 -3.05
C ASP A 126 -20.86 10.54 -1.72
N GLY A 127 -20.12 11.37 -1.00
CA GLY A 127 -20.50 11.86 0.33
C GLY A 127 -20.15 10.94 1.50
N PHE A 128 -19.55 9.76 1.27
CA PHE A 128 -19.04 8.92 2.34
C PHE A 128 -17.76 9.51 2.95
N SER A 129 -17.81 9.83 4.25
CA SER A 129 -16.64 10.27 5.02
C SER A 129 -16.32 9.20 6.06
N LEU A 130 -15.23 8.44 5.85
CA LEU A 130 -14.64 7.71 6.97
C LEU A 130 -14.25 8.75 8.01
N LEU A 131 -14.71 8.59 9.25
CA LEU A 131 -14.35 9.38 10.42
C LEU A 131 -12.89 9.12 10.82
N CYS A 132 -11.97 9.15 9.87
CA CYS A 132 -10.55 9.27 10.17
C CYS A 132 -10.34 10.75 10.48
N PRO A 133 -9.86 11.11 11.69
CA PRO A 133 -9.50 12.49 11.97
C PRO A 133 -8.40 12.89 10.98
N THR A 134 -8.76 13.65 9.96
CA THR A 134 -7.78 14.41 9.19
C THR A 134 -7.08 15.32 10.19
N PRO A 135 -5.74 15.31 10.27
CA PRO A 135 -5.05 16.30 11.09
C PRO A 135 -5.51 17.69 10.66
N PRO A 136 -5.86 18.58 11.60
CA PRO A 136 -6.29 19.92 11.25
C PRO A 136 -5.19 20.60 10.41
N PRO A 137 -5.55 21.40 9.39
CA PRO A 137 -4.55 22.19 8.68
C PRO A 137 -3.79 23.06 9.69
N PRO A 138 -2.48 23.26 9.49
CA PRO A 138 -1.70 24.13 10.37
C PRO A 138 -2.37 25.51 10.42
N PRO A 139 -2.45 26.16 11.59
CA PRO A 139 -3.02 27.49 11.68
C PRO A 139 -2.17 28.44 10.83
N ASP A 140 -2.81 29.09 9.87
CA ASP A 140 -2.22 30.16 9.08
C ASP A 140 -1.79 31.29 10.03
N THR A 141 -0.50 31.38 10.33
CA THR A 141 0.10 32.55 10.96
C THR A 141 0.24 33.64 9.90
N GLY A 142 -0.86 34.28 9.54
CA GLY A 142 -0.91 35.50 8.75
C GLY A 142 -1.30 36.70 9.62
N PRO A 143 -0.67 37.88 9.45
CA PRO A 143 -0.90 39.03 10.32
C PRO A 143 -2.25 39.72 10.02
N GLU A 144 -2.77 40.34 11.06
CA GLU A 144 -4.06 40.99 11.23
C GLU A 144 -4.57 41.89 10.08
N LYS A 145 -5.88 41.80 9.75
CA LYS A 145 -6.80 42.97 9.72
C LYS A 145 -8.28 42.58 9.59
N LEU A 146 -9.08 43.39 10.29
CA LEU A 146 -10.52 43.34 10.65
C LEU A 146 -11.53 43.60 9.49
N PRO A 147 -12.86 43.47 9.74
CA PRO A 147 -13.85 42.99 8.78
C PRO A 147 -14.66 44.10 8.07
N SER A 148 -15.23 43.78 6.91
CA SER A 148 -16.31 44.57 6.32
C SER A 148 -17.36 43.70 5.62
N LEU A 149 -18.53 43.65 6.28
CA LEU A 149 -19.91 43.69 5.78
C LEU A 149 -20.32 42.83 4.56
N GLU A 150 -21.24 41.93 4.88
CA GLU A 150 -22.28 41.28 4.07
C GLU A 150 -22.50 41.82 2.64
N HIS A 151 -22.32 40.93 1.66
CA HIS A 151 -23.14 40.93 0.45
C HIS A 151 -23.65 39.52 0.15
N ARG A 152 -24.96 39.37 0.33
CA ARG A 152 -25.78 38.22 -0.02
C ARG A 152 -25.75 38.02 -1.53
N ASP A 153 -25.28 36.86 -1.98
CA ASP A 153 -25.66 36.35 -3.30
C ASP A 153 -25.73 34.81 -3.36
N SER A 154 -26.97 34.32 -3.39
CA SER A 154 -27.56 33.23 -4.17
C SER A 154 -26.78 31.93 -4.49
N PRO A 155 -27.41 30.74 -4.39
CA PRO A 155 -26.77 29.46 -4.64
C PRO A 155 -26.63 29.22 -6.14
N ARG A 156 -25.49 29.61 -6.73
CA ARG A 156 -25.18 29.23 -8.11
C ARG A 156 -24.52 27.87 -8.13
N HIS A 157 -25.33 26.88 -8.54
CA HIS A 157 -24.94 25.69 -9.29
C HIS A 157 -23.41 25.53 -9.49
N ARG A 158 -22.74 24.81 -8.57
CA ARG A 158 -21.59 24.02 -8.99
C ARG A 158 -22.18 22.82 -9.73
N GLY A 159 -22.01 22.79 -11.05
CA GLY A 159 -22.25 21.58 -11.83
C GLY A 159 -21.45 20.41 -11.25
N PRO A 160 -21.82 19.15 -11.54
CA PRO A 160 -21.06 18.02 -11.05
C PRO A 160 -19.69 18.11 -11.72
N ALA A 161 -18.69 18.62 -11.00
CA ALA A 161 -17.33 18.21 -11.28
C ALA A 161 -17.40 16.69 -11.19
N SER A 162 -17.10 16.00 -12.30
CA SER A 162 -17.01 14.54 -12.34
C SER A 162 -15.98 14.14 -11.29
N ALA A 163 -16.43 13.96 -10.06
CA ALA A 163 -15.59 13.59 -8.95
C ALA A 163 -15.15 12.19 -9.27
N ARG A 164 -13.84 11.99 -9.48
CA ARG A 164 -13.32 10.64 -9.59
C ARG A 164 -13.76 9.89 -8.34
N PRO A 165 -14.29 8.66 -8.50
CA PRO A 165 -14.73 7.89 -7.36
C PRO A 165 -13.58 7.73 -6.38
N LYS A 166 -13.83 7.98 -5.09
CA LYS A 166 -12.79 7.84 -4.07
C LYS A 166 -12.58 6.35 -3.83
N MET A 167 -11.36 5.87 -4.06
CA MET A 167 -11.02 4.46 -3.84
C MET A 167 -10.45 4.26 -2.44
N LEU A 168 -10.79 3.13 -1.84
CA LEU A 168 -10.26 2.67 -0.57
C LEU A 168 -9.58 1.32 -0.78
N VAL A 169 -8.31 1.20 -0.42
CA VAL A 169 -7.61 -0.08 -0.37
C VAL A 169 -7.65 -0.61 1.05
N ILE A 170 -7.94 -1.90 1.19
CA ILE A 170 -8.06 -2.62 2.45
C ILE A 170 -7.07 -3.78 2.42
N SER A 171 -6.20 -3.89 3.42
CA SER A 171 -5.44 -5.11 3.69
C SER A 171 -6.01 -5.82 4.91
N GLY A 172 -6.06 -7.15 4.85
CA GLY A 172 -6.31 -7.97 6.03
C GLY A 172 -5.12 -8.87 6.32
N GLY A 173 -4.74 -8.99 7.59
CA GLY A 173 -3.57 -9.76 8.00
C GLY A 173 -3.47 -9.94 9.51
N ASP A 174 -2.38 -10.57 9.95
CA ASP A 174 -2.14 -10.87 11.36
C ASP A 174 -1.57 -9.65 12.09
N GLY A 175 -2.21 -9.18 13.15
CA GLY A 175 -1.74 -8.05 13.96
C GLY A 175 -1.63 -6.71 13.21
N TYR A 176 -1.13 -5.70 13.94
CA TYR A 176 -0.78 -4.37 13.43
C TYR A 176 0.66 -4.04 13.80
N GLU A 177 1.43 -3.57 12.83
CA GLU A 177 2.83 -3.17 13.02
C GLU A 177 3.07 -1.78 12.40
N ASP A 178 3.73 -0.88 13.14
CA ASP A 178 4.23 0.40 12.62
C ASP A 178 5.76 0.33 12.50
N PHE A 179 6.23 0.04 11.30
CA PHE A 179 7.65 -0.14 10.96
C PHE A 179 8.49 1.14 11.08
N ARG A 180 7.85 2.30 11.29
CA ARG A 180 8.56 3.57 11.55
C ARG A 180 9.04 3.63 12.99
N LEU A 181 8.25 3.11 13.92
CA LEU A 181 8.53 3.19 15.36
C LEU A 181 9.61 2.21 15.82
N SER A 182 9.75 1.08 15.12
CA SER A 182 10.81 0.08 15.37
C SER A 182 12.22 0.61 15.13
N SER A 183 12.38 1.74 14.42
CA SER A 183 13.69 2.35 14.16
C SER A 183 14.26 3.16 15.34
N GLY A 184 13.44 3.51 16.33
CA GLY A 184 13.87 4.22 17.55
C GLY A 184 13.76 3.29 18.76
N GLY A 185 14.90 2.96 19.39
CA GLY A 185 15.02 1.96 20.46
C GLY A 185 14.32 2.27 21.79
N GLY A 186 13.00 2.48 21.78
CA GLY A 186 12.20 2.82 22.97
C GLY A 186 10.79 2.25 23.00
N GLY A 187 10.44 1.30 22.13
CA GLY A 187 9.17 0.59 22.22
C GLY A 187 9.19 -0.40 23.39
N SER A 188 8.43 -0.12 24.44
CA SER A 188 8.23 -1.03 25.57
C SER A 188 7.80 -2.42 25.06
N SER A 189 8.63 -3.43 25.32
CA SER A 189 8.46 -4.84 24.95
C SER A 189 7.17 -5.50 25.48
N GLU A 190 6.30 -4.78 26.19
CA GLU A 190 5.21 -5.34 26.99
C GLU A 190 3.93 -5.65 26.19
N THR A 191 3.84 -5.21 24.93
CA THR A 191 2.73 -5.54 24.01
C THR A 191 3.12 -6.51 22.89
N VAL A 192 4.40 -6.86 22.77
CA VAL A 192 4.91 -7.78 21.74
C VAL A 192 4.27 -9.16 21.93
N GLY A 193 3.58 -9.67 20.91
CA GLY A 193 2.91 -10.98 20.95
C GLY A 193 1.45 -10.97 21.41
N ARG A 194 0.94 -9.88 21.99
CA ARG A 194 -0.44 -9.84 22.50
C ARG A 194 -1.47 -9.66 21.37
N ASP A 195 -1.15 -8.81 20.39
CA ASP A 195 -2.03 -8.50 19.26
C ASP A 195 -1.80 -9.40 18.03
N ASP A 196 -0.74 -10.22 18.02
CA ASP A 196 -0.37 -11.12 16.91
C ASP A 196 -1.42 -12.21 16.62
N SER A 197 -2.26 -12.52 17.61
CA SER A 197 -3.33 -13.52 17.48
C SER A 197 -4.61 -12.97 16.85
N THR A 198 -4.70 -11.66 16.64
CA THR A 198 -5.91 -10.99 16.14
C THR A 198 -5.74 -10.55 14.69
N ASN A 199 -6.77 -10.80 13.87
CA ASN A 199 -6.78 -10.32 12.49
C ASN A 199 -7.10 -8.83 12.47
N HIS A 200 -6.29 -8.04 11.78
CA HIS A 200 -6.49 -6.61 11.61
C HIS A 200 -6.86 -6.27 10.17
N LEU A 201 -7.63 -5.19 10.02
CA LEU A 201 -7.88 -4.54 8.73
C LEU A 201 -7.20 -3.18 8.72
N LEU A 202 -6.40 -2.91 7.70
CA LEU A 202 -5.78 -1.60 7.47
C LEU A 202 -6.36 -0.98 6.21
N LEU A 203 -6.59 0.33 6.26
CA LEU A 203 -7.37 1.06 5.28
C LEU A 203 -6.56 2.26 4.77
N TRP A 204 -6.41 2.37 3.45
CA TRP A 204 -5.75 3.50 2.77
C TRP A 204 -6.70 4.14 1.77
N ARG A 205 -6.81 5.47 1.82
CA ARG A 205 -7.47 6.23 0.75
C ARG A 205 -6.49 6.41 -0.39
N VAL A 206 -6.96 6.16 -1.61
CA VAL A 206 -6.20 6.31 -2.87
C VAL A 206 -6.75 7.47 -3.67
#